data_AF-A0A5D6YFW8-F1
#
_entry.id   AF-A0A5D6YFW8-F1
#
_cell.length_a   1.000
_cell.length_b   1.000
_cell.length_c   1.000
_cell.angle_alpha   90.00
_cell.angle_beta   90.00
_cell.angle_gamma   90.00
#
_symmetry.space_group_name_H-M   'P 1'
#
loop_
_entity.id
_entity.type
_entity.pdbx_description
1 polymer ?
#
loop_
_entity_poly.entity_id
_entity_poly.type
_entity_poly.pdbx_seq_one_letter_code
_entity_poly.pdbx_strand_id
1 'polypeptide(L)'
;MQHRHSGLAIDVPLASLSASASSGVSSSAAPSAAAYDFHHHSHGHASDDDDTVLDDSKTRKKRWTRLAASWLPAWLTKGSNRQRSGSSALPRANSSRAIGKAADGSGGGILGALWWRCPCTRSSPRSKRVAARLARSSRLQLLVLAVLLLALFVGISVLLLEGLGRLRFRGYFVGESGAGGSGRQLGFYHEMDVDMQALRDATQRPAGQLFPVGAGHTAREVAAWVTERRRRTNGRKFLVGCSADWHGYVLRSFLHLFTELTSPAVGWEDLTTQDPVGYFYAQDPHKAPSVLLFCLNSFHYPMALLLEHTSYFQDLRALGTLLLVWNDDLHYYDQFDPLVLRHQILTRADVLVGTYAYQMDEYFASVTRTLAPRDLPLTLWLPHAAGPDFTRAAASFNDHPINKLLLAGAHGANWYPLRHWLGQYQEHHREQMDVYHHAGYYPPDNQTEVFATYLRAYRAGITTTLLFQYVIAKLFEIPATGALLVVNRDVAPLLAALGLVDGTHYVGFDRADPAPAITWVLDPANRALVDRIRRAGWQLVRAQHMVAHRVHALDLFVTDGRALYNAPADYALASPCPSVALPDADACEKRFAREAVYKCDRWFCGAHSVLGV
;
A
#
# COMPACT_ATOMS: atom_id res chain seq x y z
N MET A 1 -32.94 9.77 -48.88
CA MET A 1 -31.71 10.01 -48.09
C MET A 1 -32.14 10.48 -46.71
N GLN A 2 -32.21 9.54 -45.77
CA GLN A 2 -32.57 9.72 -44.37
C GLN A 2 -31.29 9.56 -43.54
N HIS A 3 -30.98 10.52 -42.67
CA HIS A 3 -30.01 10.32 -41.60
C HIS A 3 -30.75 10.02 -40.30
N ARG A 4 -30.50 8.83 -39.75
CA ARG A 4 -30.96 8.37 -38.44
C ARG A 4 -30.04 8.93 -37.36
N HIS A 5 -30.62 9.58 -36.37
CA HIS A 5 -30.01 9.78 -35.05
C HIS A 5 -30.32 8.56 -34.19
N SER A 6 -29.27 7.87 -33.73
CA SER A 6 -29.34 6.81 -32.72
C SER A 6 -29.13 7.42 -31.34
N GLY A 7 -30.21 7.57 -30.58
CA GLY A 7 -30.15 7.81 -29.15
C GLY A 7 -29.88 6.51 -28.42
N LEU A 8 -28.90 6.50 -27.52
CA LEU A 8 -28.72 5.43 -26.53
C LEU A 8 -29.83 5.55 -25.48
N ALA A 9 -30.81 4.67 -25.56
CA ALA A 9 -31.72 4.38 -24.45
C ALA A 9 -31.01 3.41 -23.50
N ILE A 10 -30.87 3.81 -22.23
CA ILE A 10 -30.46 2.91 -21.15
C ILE A 10 -31.75 2.26 -20.65
N ASP A 11 -32.04 1.05 -21.12
CA ASP A 11 -33.13 0.22 -20.60
C ASP A 11 -32.73 -0.33 -19.22
N VAL A 12 -33.40 0.16 -18.18
CA VAL A 12 -33.35 -0.43 -16.83
C VAL A 12 -34.48 -1.47 -16.75
N PRO A 13 -34.21 -2.76 -16.49
CA PRO A 13 -35.27 -3.74 -16.33
C PRO A 13 -36.01 -3.50 -15.01
N LEU A 14 -37.29 -3.14 -15.11
CA LEU A 14 -38.25 -3.18 -14.00
C LEU A 14 -38.55 -4.65 -13.68
N ALA A 15 -37.85 -5.21 -12.70
CA ALA A 15 -38.22 -6.49 -12.10
C ALA A 15 -39.43 -6.29 -11.17
N SER A 16 -40.57 -6.83 -11.57
CA SER A 16 -41.79 -6.91 -10.77
C SER A 16 -41.62 -7.91 -9.62
N LEU A 17 -41.43 -7.42 -8.40
CA LEU A 17 -41.58 -8.24 -7.18
C LEU A 17 -43.06 -8.32 -6.82
N SER A 18 -43.65 -9.49 -7.04
CA SER A 18 -44.96 -9.85 -6.51
C SER A 18 -44.80 -10.27 -5.04
N ALA A 19 -45.24 -9.39 -4.13
CA ALA A 19 -45.39 -9.72 -2.72
C ALA A 19 -46.68 -10.53 -2.53
N SER A 20 -46.54 -11.79 -2.12
CA SER A 20 -47.65 -12.57 -1.57
C SER A 20 -47.83 -12.18 -0.11
N ALA A 21 -48.99 -11.56 0.16
CA ALA A 21 -49.45 -11.29 1.51
C ALA A 21 -50.05 -12.58 2.09
N SER A 22 -49.52 -13.04 3.22
CA SER A 22 -50.25 -13.91 4.14
C SER A 22 -50.33 -13.23 5.51
N SER A 23 -51.57 -13.01 5.90
CA SER A 23 -52.03 -12.45 7.16
C SER A 23 -51.73 -13.39 8.33
N GLY A 24 -51.12 -12.86 9.40
CA GLY A 24 -50.95 -13.55 10.67
C GLY A 24 -50.82 -12.54 11.80
N VAL A 25 -51.95 -12.28 12.46
CA VAL A 25 -52.11 -11.43 13.64
C VAL A 25 -51.39 -12.05 14.84
N SER A 26 -50.52 -11.28 15.51
CA SER A 26 -50.46 -11.26 16.99
C SER A 26 -49.64 -10.07 17.50
N SER A 27 -50.30 -9.29 18.34
CA SER A 27 -49.82 -8.18 19.15
C SER A 27 -48.75 -8.58 20.17
N SER A 28 -47.70 -7.76 20.34
CA SER A 28 -47.12 -7.48 21.66
C SER A 28 -46.14 -6.31 21.63
N ALA A 29 -46.50 -5.27 22.40
CA ALA A 29 -45.65 -4.39 23.21
C ALA A 29 -44.41 -3.73 22.57
N ALA A 30 -44.54 -2.42 22.33
CA ALA A 30 -43.41 -1.49 22.24
C ALA A 30 -42.88 -1.13 23.64
N PRO A 31 -41.55 -1.02 23.84
CA PRO A 31 -41.01 -0.26 24.95
C PRO A 31 -40.76 1.20 24.54
N SER A 32 -41.13 2.09 25.45
CA SER A 32 -41.04 3.54 25.39
C SER A 32 -39.61 4.05 25.19
N ALA A 33 -39.49 5.07 24.33
CA ALA A 33 -38.33 5.93 24.23
C ALA A 33 -38.07 6.64 25.57
N ALA A 34 -36.91 6.37 26.17
CA ALA A 34 -36.38 7.16 27.26
C ALA A 34 -35.68 8.40 26.69
N ALA A 35 -36.20 9.56 27.04
CA ALA A 35 -35.58 10.86 26.79
C ALA A 35 -34.27 10.95 27.61
N TYR A 36 -33.18 11.26 26.93
CA TYR A 36 -31.90 11.60 27.57
C TYR A 36 -31.86 13.12 27.78
N ASP A 37 -31.98 13.52 29.05
CA ASP A 37 -31.74 14.88 29.52
C ASP A 37 -30.22 15.13 29.63
N PHE A 38 -29.70 16.12 28.90
CA PHE A 38 -28.32 16.57 29.01
C PHE A 38 -28.25 17.75 29.97
N HIS A 39 -27.82 17.49 31.21
CA HIS A 39 -27.43 18.55 32.15
C HIS A 39 -26.02 19.04 31.83
N HIS A 40 -25.93 20.31 31.42
CA HIS A 40 -24.69 21.08 31.36
C HIS A 40 -24.11 21.29 32.77
N HIS A 41 -22.91 20.77 33.03
CA HIS A 41 -22.07 21.25 34.12
C HIS A 41 -20.87 22.02 33.57
N SER A 42 -20.86 23.31 33.88
CA SER A 42 -19.76 24.26 33.71
C SER A 42 -18.79 24.16 34.89
N HIS A 43 -17.52 23.88 34.61
CA HIS A 43 -16.37 24.23 35.46
C HIS A 43 -15.30 24.75 34.47
N GLY A 44 -14.69 25.92 34.64
CA GLY A 44 -14.33 26.62 35.86
C GLY A 44 -12.80 26.70 35.88
N HIS A 45 -12.26 27.81 35.38
CA HIS A 45 -10.84 28.14 35.41
C HIS A 45 -10.28 28.11 36.84
N ALA A 46 -9.09 27.53 37.00
CA ALA A 46 -8.12 27.94 38.01
C ALA A 46 -6.71 27.65 37.48
N SER A 47 -6.00 28.74 37.15
CA SER A 47 -4.55 28.80 37.04
C SER A 47 -3.97 28.91 38.45
N ASP A 48 -2.86 28.22 38.70
CA ASP A 48 -1.60 28.79 39.22
C ASP A 48 -0.73 27.71 39.88
N ASP A 49 0.56 27.90 39.62
CA ASP A 49 1.75 27.55 40.41
C ASP A 49 2.49 26.20 40.28
N ASP A 50 3.75 26.41 39.90
CA ASP A 50 5.00 25.89 40.47
C ASP A 50 5.79 24.77 39.75
N ASP A 51 6.71 25.27 38.93
CA ASP A 51 8.13 24.91 38.85
C ASP A 51 8.64 23.82 39.81
N THR A 52 9.15 22.72 39.24
CA THR A 52 10.38 22.07 39.74
C THR A 52 10.97 21.18 38.64
N VAL A 53 11.85 21.75 37.83
CA VAL A 53 12.74 21.02 36.92
C VAL A 53 13.96 20.57 37.72
N LEU A 54 14.05 19.26 37.99
CA LEU A 54 15.29 18.64 38.50
C LEU A 54 16.10 18.04 37.35
N ASP A 55 17.25 18.68 37.13
CA ASP A 55 18.38 18.31 36.29
C ASP A 55 19.06 17.03 36.83
N ASP A 56 19.02 15.92 36.08
CA ASP A 56 19.84 14.72 36.35
C ASP A 56 20.69 14.32 35.13
N SER A 57 21.52 15.26 34.67
CA SER A 57 22.44 15.06 33.54
C SER A 57 23.90 14.83 33.93
N LYS A 58 24.21 14.44 35.18
CA LYS A 58 25.61 14.40 35.69
C LYS A 58 26.20 13.07 36.15
N THR A 59 25.53 11.92 36.00
CA THR A 59 26.10 10.63 36.48
C THR A 59 26.45 9.58 35.42
N ARG A 60 26.25 9.83 34.11
CA ARG A 60 26.53 8.82 33.05
C ARG A 60 27.84 8.94 32.27
N LYS A 61 28.80 9.78 32.68
CA LYS A 61 30.05 10.04 31.92
C LYS A 61 31.34 9.34 32.40
N LYS A 62 31.30 8.37 33.32
CA LYS A 62 32.53 7.74 33.86
C LYS A 62 32.73 6.23 33.65
N ARG A 63 32.08 5.60 32.66
CA ARG A 63 32.24 4.15 32.42
C ARG A 63 32.60 3.70 31.00
N TRP A 64 33.16 4.57 30.16
CA TRP A 64 33.42 4.28 28.74
C TRP A 64 34.85 4.51 28.24
N THR A 65 35.87 4.42 29.10
CA THR A 65 37.29 4.56 28.70
C THR A 65 38.14 3.29 28.85
N ARG A 66 37.54 2.11 28.83
CA ARG A 66 38.29 0.83 28.67
C ARG A 66 37.47 -0.14 27.83
N LEU A 67 37.73 -0.18 26.52
CA LEU A 67 37.55 -1.31 25.58
C LEU A 67 37.61 -0.79 24.12
N ALA A 68 38.70 -0.14 23.75
CA ALA A 68 38.99 0.25 22.37
C ALA A 68 40.48 0.01 22.08
N ALA A 69 40.86 -1.26 22.04
CA ALA A 69 42.17 -1.71 21.55
C ALA A 69 42.15 -3.22 21.26
N SER A 70 41.62 -3.60 20.10
CA SER A 70 42.01 -4.80 19.34
C SER A 70 41.21 -4.80 18.04
N TRP A 71 41.72 -5.50 17.03
CA TRP A 71 41.09 -5.78 15.72
C TRP A 71 41.47 -4.82 14.57
N LEU A 72 42.64 -5.13 13.99
CA LEU A 72 42.99 -4.89 12.59
C LEU A 72 43.21 -6.28 11.95
N PRO A 73 42.59 -6.63 10.82
CA PRO A 73 42.82 -7.93 10.19
C PRO A 73 44.00 -7.89 9.22
N ALA A 74 44.91 -8.86 9.39
CA ALA A 74 46.00 -9.17 8.47
C ALA A 74 45.58 -10.31 7.53
N TRP A 75 45.40 -10.06 6.24
CA TRP A 75 45.31 -11.12 5.23
C TRP A 75 45.95 -10.66 3.91
N LEU A 76 47.20 -11.09 3.69
CA LEU A 76 47.85 -11.27 2.38
C LEU A 76 49.12 -12.10 2.59
N THR A 77 49.12 -13.38 2.21
CA THR A 77 50.10 -13.98 1.28
C THR A 77 49.94 -15.51 1.11
N LYS A 78 49.80 -15.89 -0.17
CA LYS A 78 50.38 -17.04 -0.90
C LYS A 78 50.23 -18.48 -0.38
N GLY A 79 49.79 -19.36 -1.29
CA GLY A 79 50.10 -20.80 -1.21
C GLY A 79 49.49 -21.67 -2.30
N SER A 80 50.07 -21.64 -3.49
CA SER A 80 49.90 -22.60 -4.61
C SER A 80 49.81 -24.06 -4.16
N ASN A 81 48.84 -24.84 -4.68
CA ASN A 81 49.19 -26.15 -5.24
C ASN A 81 48.21 -26.64 -6.32
N ARG A 82 48.78 -27.45 -7.20
CA ARG A 82 48.35 -27.78 -8.56
C ARG A 82 47.96 -29.27 -8.61
N GLN A 83 46.82 -29.64 -9.17
CA GLN A 83 46.67 -30.96 -9.79
C GLN A 83 45.62 -30.98 -10.91
N ARG A 84 45.99 -31.68 -11.99
CA ARG A 84 45.31 -31.84 -13.29
C ARG A 84 44.27 -32.96 -13.23
N SER A 85 43.22 -32.90 -14.06
CA SER A 85 43.01 -33.79 -15.25
C SER A 85 41.53 -33.91 -15.68
N GLY A 86 41.31 -34.15 -16.98
CA GLY A 86 40.05 -34.57 -17.64
C GLY A 86 39.25 -33.41 -18.24
N SER A 87 39.27 -33.05 -19.53
CA SER A 87 39.01 -33.76 -20.82
C SER A 87 37.55 -34.17 -21.07
N SER A 88 36.82 -33.39 -21.86
CA SER A 88 35.83 -33.80 -22.89
C SER A 88 35.19 -32.51 -23.45
N ALA A 89 35.45 -32.15 -24.70
CA ALA A 89 34.76 -32.56 -25.93
C ALA A 89 33.63 -31.58 -26.32
N LEU A 90 33.87 -30.88 -27.44
CA LEU A 90 32.95 -30.03 -28.21
C LEU A 90 31.76 -30.85 -28.76
N PRO A 91 30.73 -30.19 -29.30
CA PRO A 91 30.71 -30.04 -30.75
C PRO A 91 30.36 -28.64 -31.28
N ARG A 92 30.83 -28.43 -32.52
CA ARG A 92 30.57 -27.32 -33.46
C ARG A 92 29.10 -27.25 -33.88
N ALA A 93 28.65 -26.04 -34.25
CA ALA A 93 27.72 -25.87 -35.37
C ALA A 93 28.02 -24.57 -36.15
N ASN A 94 27.93 -24.69 -37.47
CA ASN A 94 28.22 -23.72 -38.53
C ASN A 94 27.00 -22.82 -38.83
N SER A 95 27.25 -21.59 -39.32
CA SER A 95 26.66 -20.97 -40.55
C SER A 95 26.90 -19.45 -40.49
N SER A 96 27.74 -18.79 -41.29
CA SER A 96 27.75 -18.51 -42.75
C SER A 96 26.71 -17.48 -43.24
N ARG A 97 27.23 -16.52 -44.03
CA ARG A 97 26.62 -15.41 -44.83
C ARG A 97 26.23 -14.14 -44.06
N ALA A 98 26.79 -12.95 -44.28
CA ALA A 98 27.36 -12.21 -45.44
C ALA A 98 26.34 -11.59 -46.41
N ILE A 99 26.07 -10.29 -46.21
CA ILE A 99 25.76 -9.20 -47.19
C ILE A 99 26.08 -7.90 -46.39
N GLY A 100 26.76 -6.84 -46.81
CA GLY A 100 27.36 -6.42 -48.07
C GLY A 100 27.22 -4.88 -48.19
N LYS A 101 28.36 -4.18 -48.36
CA LYS A 101 28.55 -2.82 -48.95
C LYS A 101 28.00 -1.60 -48.18
N ALA A 102 28.48 -0.37 -48.32
CA ALA A 102 29.70 0.26 -48.86
C ALA A 102 29.53 1.79 -48.64
N ALA A 103 30.63 2.53 -48.43
CA ALA A 103 30.87 3.95 -48.75
C ALA A 103 32.12 4.37 -47.94
N ASP A 104 33.33 4.31 -48.49
CA ASP A 104 33.97 5.30 -49.39
C ASP A 104 33.85 6.76 -48.95
N GLY A 105 35.02 7.34 -48.66
CA GLY A 105 35.21 8.72 -48.24
C GLY A 105 36.70 9.04 -48.17
N SER A 106 37.31 9.16 -49.35
CA SER A 106 38.70 9.51 -49.62
C SER A 106 39.03 10.99 -49.36
N GLY A 107 40.23 11.24 -48.84
CA GLY A 107 40.96 12.51 -48.94
C GLY A 107 42.26 12.36 -48.15
N GLY A 108 43.47 12.34 -48.71
CA GLY A 108 43.99 13.07 -49.86
C GLY A 108 44.86 14.21 -49.33
N GLY A 109 46.16 13.98 -49.13
CA GLY A 109 47.09 14.98 -48.58
C GLY A 109 48.54 14.52 -48.66
N ILE A 110 49.13 14.69 -49.84
CA ILE A 110 50.53 14.45 -50.18
C ILE A 110 51.32 15.73 -49.86
N LEU A 111 52.46 15.59 -49.16
CA LEU A 111 53.68 16.41 -49.20
C LEU A 111 54.66 15.63 -48.28
N GLY A 112 55.87 15.25 -48.65
CA GLY A 112 56.84 15.81 -49.55
C GLY A 112 58.18 15.58 -48.84
N ALA A 113 59.10 14.88 -49.49
CA ALA A 113 60.28 14.24 -48.91
C ALA A 113 61.25 15.18 -48.17
N LEU A 114 62.02 14.64 -47.22
CA LEU A 114 63.47 14.83 -47.24
C LEU A 114 64.17 13.67 -46.49
N TRP A 115 64.86 12.84 -47.27
CA TRP A 115 65.73 11.78 -46.79
C TRP A 115 67.08 12.38 -46.38
N TRP A 116 67.49 12.16 -45.13
CA TRP A 116 68.91 12.14 -44.76
C TRP A 116 69.23 10.76 -44.19
N ARG A 117 70.03 9.99 -44.93
CA ARG A 117 70.59 8.71 -44.50
C ARG A 117 71.73 9.00 -43.52
N CYS A 118 71.55 8.65 -42.25
CA CYS A 118 72.67 8.43 -41.33
C CYS A 118 72.97 6.92 -41.20
N PRO A 119 74.25 6.52 -41.09
CA PRO A 119 74.66 5.15 -41.31
C PRO A 119 74.47 4.28 -40.06
N CYS A 120 74.00 3.05 -40.32
CA CYS A 120 74.49 1.81 -39.73
C CYS A 120 74.91 1.84 -38.25
N THR A 121 73.94 1.63 -37.35
CA THR A 121 74.19 0.76 -36.20
C THR A 121 73.53 -0.58 -36.47
N ARG A 122 74.37 -1.60 -36.69
CA ARG A 122 73.98 -3.00 -36.88
C ARG A 122 73.45 -3.52 -35.55
N SER A 123 72.20 -3.17 -35.26
CA SER A 123 71.51 -3.60 -34.05
C SER A 123 71.26 -5.11 -34.19
N SER A 124 71.93 -5.90 -33.33
CA SER A 124 71.91 -7.36 -33.42
C SER A 124 70.47 -7.87 -33.36
N PRO A 125 70.12 -9.02 -33.96
CA PRO A 125 68.77 -9.58 -33.93
C PRO A 125 68.22 -9.80 -32.50
N ARG A 126 69.07 -9.76 -31.45
CA ARG A 126 68.62 -9.67 -30.05
C ARG A 126 68.03 -8.30 -29.70
N SER A 127 68.61 -7.20 -30.15
CA SER A 127 68.11 -5.83 -29.85
C SER A 127 66.74 -5.53 -30.48
N LYS A 128 66.46 -6.02 -31.70
CA LYS A 128 65.14 -5.87 -32.33
C LYS A 128 64.05 -6.68 -31.61
N ARG A 129 64.40 -7.84 -31.04
CA ARG A 129 63.49 -8.63 -30.18
C ARG A 129 63.26 -7.95 -28.83
N VAL A 130 64.28 -7.30 -28.26
CA VAL A 130 64.15 -6.52 -27.02
C VAL A 130 63.31 -5.26 -27.25
N ALA A 131 63.53 -4.50 -28.33
CA ALA A 131 62.72 -3.33 -28.69
C ALA A 131 61.25 -3.71 -28.97
N ALA A 132 61.00 -4.83 -29.65
CA ALA A 132 59.63 -5.32 -29.87
C ALA A 132 58.96 -5.82 -28.58
N ARG A 133 59.72 -6.39 -27.62
CA ARG A 133 59.21 -6.75 -26.29
C ARG A 133 58.93 -5.51 -25.43
N LEU A 134 59.80 -4.51 -25.46
CA LEU A 134 59.60 -3.24 -24.77
C LEU A 134 58.42 -2.45 -25.35
N ALA A 135 58.25 -2.41 -26.68
CA ALA A 135 57.10 -1.78 -27.34
C ALA A 135 55.78 -2.54 -27.11
N ARG A 136 55.82 -3.87 -26.97
CA ARG A 136 54.63 -4.64 -26.55
C ARG A 136 54.30 -4.41 -25.08
N SER A 137 55.33 -4.29 -24.23
CA SER A 137 55.18 -3.98 -22.81
C SER A 137 54.57 -2.60 -22.60
N SER A 138 55.02 -1.59 -23.33
CA SER A 138 54.49 -0.21 -23.22
C SER A 138 53.06 -0.10 -23.73
N ARG A 139 52.71 -0.79 -24.83
CA ARG A 139 51.32 -0.86 -25.32
C ARG A 139 50.39 -1.56 -24.33
N LEU A 140 50.85 -2.64 -23.71
CA LEU A 140 50.08 -3.33 -22.67
C LEU A 140 49.89 -2.46 -21.43
N GLN A 141 50.93 -1.75 -21.00
CA GLN A 141 50.85 -0.80 -19.87
C GLN A 141 49.88 0.34 -20.14
N LEU A 142 49.90 0.92 -21.35
CA LEU A 142 48.95 1.96 -21.76
C LEU A 142 47.51 1.43 -21.83
N LEU A 143 47.31 0.22 -22.34
CA LEU A 143 46.00 -0.42 -22.37
C LEU A 143 45.47 -0.65 -20.94
N VAL A 144 46.29 -1.21 -20.06
CA VAL A 144 45.91 -1.44 -18.65
C VAL A 144 45.59 -0.12 -17.95
N LEU A 145 46.40 0.92 -18.16
CA LEU A 145 46.14 2.25 -17.60
C LEU A 145 44.82 2.84 -18.13
N ALA A 146 44.55 2.72 -19.43
CA ALA A 146 43.30 3.19 -20.03
C ALA A 146 42.07 2.46 -19.46
N VAL A 147 42.16 1.13 -19.27
CA VAL A 147 41.10 0.33 -18.65
C VAL A 147 40.87 0.74 -17.19
N LEU A 148 41.94 0.99 -16.43
CA LEU A 148 41.84 1.45 -15.04
C LEU A 148 41.21 2.85 -14.93
N LEU A 149 41.60 3.78 -15.81
CA LEU A 149 41.02 5.12 -15.87
C LEU A 149 39.53 5.07 -16.25
N LEU A 150 39.16 4.22 -17.19
CA LEU A 150 37.76 4.01 -17.58
C LEU A 150 36.95 3.43 -16.41
N ALA A 151 37.47 2.40 -15.73
CA ALA A 151 36.80 1.80 -14.57
C ALA A 151 36.62 2.82 -13.43
N LEU A 152 37.64 3.64 -13.17
CA LEU A 152 37.57 4.72 -12.18
C LEU A 152 36.52 5.77 -12.56
N PHE A 153 36.49 6.20 -13.82
CA PHE A 153 35.51 7.18 -14.32
C PHE A 153 34.07 6.65 -14.21
N VAL A 154 33.84 5.38 -14.57
CA VAL A 154 32.53 4.72 -14.40
C VAL A 154 32.16 4.67 -12.93
N GLY A 155 33.09 4.25 -12.05
CA GLY A 155 32.86 4.22 -10.60
C GLY A 155 32.48 5.58 -10.01
N ILE A 156 33.21 6.64 -10.38
CA ILE A 156 32.92 8.02 -9.94
C ILE A 156 31.57 8.49 -10.47
N SER A 157 31.26 8.22 -11.74
CA SER A 157 29.98 8.63 -12.35
C SER A 157 28.80 7.97 -11.66
N VAL A 158 28.90 6.67 -11.36
CA VAL A 158 27.89 5.94 -10.62
C VAL A 158 27.72 6.49 -9.19
N LEU A 159 28.82 6.79 -8.49
CA LEU A 159 28.77 7.41 -7.15
C LEU A 159 28.18 8.83 -7.17
N LEU A 160 28.46 9.61 -8.21
CA LEU A 160 27.89 10.95 -8.40
C LEU A 160 26.40 10.87 -8.69
N LEU A 161 25.98 9.99 -9.59
CA LEU A 161 24.57 9.75 -9.89
C LEU A 161 23.84 9.24 -8.65
N GLU A 162 24.46 8.37 -7.86
CA GLU A 162 23.95 7.93 -6.56
C GLU A 162 23.81 9.11 -5.58
N GLY A 163 24.84 9.94 -5.46
CA GLY A 163 24.82 11.12 -4.61
C GLY A 163 23.75 12.12 -5.03
N LEU A 164 23.64 12.42 -6.32
CA LEU A 164 22.67 13.35 -6.89
C LEU A 164 21.24 12.85 -6.75
N GLY A 165 21.00 11.57 -7.02
CA GLY A 165 19.67 11.00 -6.80
C GLY A 165 19.33 10.95 -5.31
N ARG A 166 20.25 10.59 -4.42
CA ARG A 166 20.00 10.71 -2.96
C ARG A 166 19.73 12.15 -2.52
N LEU A 167 20.40 13.13 -3.12
CA LEU A 167 20.15 14.55 -2.88
C LEU A 167 18.77 14.98 -3.41
N ARG A 168 18.32 14.46 -4.56
CA ARG A 168 16.96 14.66 -5.07
C ARG A 168 15.89 14.18 -4.08
N PHE A 169 16.21 13.16 -3.28
CA PHE A 169 15.34 12.63 -2.23
C PHE A 169 15.62 13.18 -0.82
N ARG A 170 16.49 14.19 -0.64
CA ARG A 170 16.68 14.83 0.67
C ARG A 170 15.36 15.46 1.13
N GLY A 171 14.76 14.85 2.16
CA GLY A 171 13.41 15.14 2.65
C GLY A 171 12.56 13.88 2.85
N TYR A 172 12.87 12.79 2.14
CA TYR A 172 12.21 11.48 2.26
C TYR A 172 13.01 10.47 3.08
N PHE A 173 14.33 10.67 3.20
CA PHE A 173 15.16 9.91 4.12
C PHE A 173 14.93 10.36 5.56
N VAL A 174 14.22 9.53 6.34
CA VAL A 174 14.29 9.61 7.80
C VAL A 174 15.74 9.28 8.17
N GLY A 175 16.47 10.26 8.72
CA GLY A 175 17.85 10.04 9.13
C GLY A 175 17.90 8.91 10.16
N GLU A 176 18.94 8.05 10.10
CA GLU A 176 19.25 7.04 11.12
C GLU A 176 19.26 7.73 12.50
N SER A 177 18.12 7.72 13.19
CA SER A 177 17.99 8.39 14.47
C SER A 177 18.53 7.42 15.52
N GLY A 178 19.79 7.62 15.89
CA GLY A 178 20.35 7.28 17.19
C GLY A 178 20.22 5.83 17.67
N ALA A 179 21.34 5.12 17.65
CA ALA A 179 21.67 3.91 18.42
C ALA A 179 20.81 3.65 19.67
N GLY A 180 19.74 2.87 19.51
CA GLY A 180 18.80 2.53 20.57
C GLY A 180 17.82 1.43 20.20
N GLY A 181 18.30 0.31 19.64
CA GLY A 181 17.62 -0.99 19.72
C GLY A 181 16.44 -1.31 18.80
N SER A 182 15.81 -0.36 18.11
CA SER A 182 14.77 -0.66 17.11
C SER A 182 15.34 -0.66 15.69
N GLY A 183 14.90 -1.60 14.86
CA GLY A 183 15.50 -1.95 13.58
C GLY A 183 15.79 -0.76 12.64
N ARG A 184 16.86 -0.90 11.86
CA ARG A 184 17.23 0.01 10.77
C ARG A 184 16.00 0.28 9.88
N GLN A 185 15.46 1.47 9.99
CA GLN A 185 14.41 1.95 9.09
C GLN A 185 15.05 2.18 7.71
N LEU A 186 14.65 1.38 6.72
CA LEU A 186 14.87 1.69 5.32
C LEU A 186 13.85 2.78 4.97
N GLY A 187 14.09 4.03 5.36
CA GLY A 187 13.03 5.05 5.39
C GLY A 187 12.30 5.19 4.06
N PHE A 188 11.00 4.84 3.98
CA PHE A 188 10.15 4.90 2.77
C PHE A 188 10.82 4.52 1.45
N TYR A 189 11.85 3.67 1.52
CA TYR A 189 12.48 3.10 0.35
C TYR A 189 11.85 1.74 0.15
N HIS A 190 11.67 1.41 -1.12
CA HIS A 190 10.95 0.25 -1.60
C HIS A 190 9.44 0.51 -1.52
N GLU A 191 8.89 1.04 -2.59
CA GLU A 191 7.46 0.96 -2.87
C GLU A 191 7.35 -0.05 -4.00
N MET A 192 6.73 -1.18 -3.70
CA MET A 192 6.44 -2.32 -4.59
C MET A 192 7.64 -3.23 -4.95
N ASP A 193 7.75 -4.34 -4.22
CA ASP A 193 8.06 -5.64 -4.83
C ASP A 193 6.73 -6.38 -5.07
N VAL A 194 5.83 -5.72 -5.82
CA VAL A 194 4.65 -6.38 -6.37
C VAL A 194 5.09 -6.85 -7.73
N ASP A 195 5.37 -8.14 -7.83
CA ASP A 195 5.66 -8.77 -9.10
C ASP A 195 4.39 -8.68 -9.97
N MET A 196 4.26 -7.61 -10.76
CA MET A 196 3.11 -7.40 -11.63
C MET A 196 3.01 -8.49 -12.69
N GLN A 197 4.12 -9.15 -13.01
CA GLN A 197 4.10 -10.32 -13.87
C GLN A 197 3.50 -11.51 -13.11
N ALA A 198 3.85 -11.74 -11.84
CA ALA A 198 3.17 -12.72 -11.01
C ALA A 198 1.70 -12.36 -10.78
N LEU A 199 1.36 -11.10 -10.58
CA LEU A 199 -0.02 -10.61 -10.48
C LEU A 199 -0.78 -10.92 -11.77
N ARG A 200 -0.18 -10.65 -12.93
CA ARG A 200 -0.73 -10.99 -14.25
C ARG A 200 -0.86 -12.51 -14.44
N ASP A 201 0.14 -13.28 -14.05
CA ASP A 201 0.11 -14.74 -14.11
C ASP A 201 -0.92 -15.32 -13.12
N ALA A 202 -1.26 -14.59 -12.05
CA ALA A 202 -2.32 -14.92 -11.11
C ALA A 202 -3.70 -14.57 -11.70
N THR A 203 -3.86 -13.38 -12.28
CA THR A 203 -5.13 -12.93 -12.88
C THR A 203 -5.47 -13.67 -14.17
N GLN A 204 -4.49 -14.27 -14.86
CA GLN A 204 -4.72 -15.19 -15.98
C GLN A 204 -5.07 -16.63 -15.55
N ARG A 205 -5.12 -16.92 -14.24
CA ARG A 205 -5.65 -18.19 -13.73
C ARG A 205 -7.10 -17.98 -13.28
N PRO A 206 -8.09 -18.70 -13.86
CA PRO A 206 -9.47 -18.66 -13.37
C PRO A 206 -9.65 -19.24 -11.95
N ALA A 207 -8.58 -19.69 -11.30
CA ALA A 207 -8.57 -20.27 -9.95
C ALA A 207 -7.28 -19.89 -9.22
N GLY A 208 -7.04 -18.58 -8.98
CA GLY A 208 -6.04 -18.14 -8.00
C GLY A 208 -6.20 -18.92 -6.68
N GLN A 209 -5.12 -19.10 -5.92
CA GLN A 209 -5.20 -19.76 -4.62
C GLN A 209 -5.93 -18.83 -3.66
N LEU A 210 -7.26 -18.83 -3.73
CA LEU A 210 -8.10 -18.08 -2.81
C LEU A 210 -7.62 -18.41 -1.40
N PHE A 211 -7.26 -17.37 -0.64
CA PHE A 211 -7.01 -17.52 0.79
C PHE A 211 -8.18 -18.33 1.40
N PRO A 212 -7.95 -19.17 2.42
CA PRO A 212 -8.83 -20.29 2.77
C PRO A 212 -10.28 -19.93 3.16
N VAL A 213 -10.63 -18.66 3.27
CA VAL A 213 -12.00 -18.17 3.42
C VAL A 213 -12.82 -18.30 2.13
N GLY A 214 -12.17 -18.41 0.96
CA GLY A 214 -12.82 -18.70 -0.33
C GLY A 214 -12.61 -20.12 -0.89
N ALA A 215 -11.56 -20.83 -0.48
CA ALA A 215 -11.13 -22.07 -1.15
C ALA A 215 -11.56 -23.40 -0.50
N GLY A 216 -12.20 -23.40 0.67
CA GLY A 216 -12.59 -24.68 1.28
C GLY A 216 -13.19 -24.65 2.68
N HIS A 217 -13.07 -23.55 3.44
CA HIS A 217 -13.77 -23.45 4.71
C HIS A 217 -15.17 -22.86 4.52
N THR A 218 -16.18 -23.66 4.80
CA THR A 218 -17.55 -23.20 4.95
C THR A 218 -17.63 -22.22 6.12
N ALA A 219 -18.56 -21.26 6.08
CA ALA A 219 -18.82 -20.35 7.20
C ALA A 219 -19.07 -21.12 8.52
N ARG A 220 -19.63 -22.33 8.42
CA ARG A 220 -19.84 -23.26 9.53
C ARG A 220 -18.52 -23.75 10.15
N GLU A 221 -17.52 -24.07 9.33
CA GLU A 221 -16.21 -24.52 9.82
C GLU A 221 -15.44 -23.39 10.49
N VAL A 222 -15.48 -22.18 9.94
CA VAL A 222 -14.87 -20.99 10.58
C VAL A 222 -15.54 -20.71 11.93
N ALA A 223 -16.87 -20.74 11.99
CA ALA A 223 -17.63 -20.58 13.23
C ALA A 223 -17.28 -21.65 14.28
N ALA A 224 -17.18 -22.92 13.86
CA ALA A 224 -16.79 -24.02 14.73
C ALA A 224 -15.35 -23.85 15.23
N TRP A 225 -14.43 -23.43 14.37
CA TRP A 225 -13.02 -23.19 14.70
C TRP A 225 -12.86 -22.05 15.72
N VAL A 226 -13.54 -20.91 15.52
CA VAL A 226 -13.56 -19.80 16.49
C VAL A 226 -14.17 -20.25 17.82
N THR A 227 -15.31 -20.93 17.78
CA THR A 227 -16.00 -21.43 18.99
C THR A 227 -15.11 -22.37 19.80
N GLU A 228 -14.44 -23.32 19.15
CA GLU A 228 -13.57 -24.28 19.81
C GLU A 228 -12.36 -23.60 20.48
N ARG A 229 -11.76 -22.62 19.80
CA ARG A 229 -10.65 -21.83 20.35
C ARG A 229 -11.08 -20.99 21.57
N ARG A 230 -12.25 -20.35 21.51
CA ARG A 230 -12.80 -19.58 22.63
C ARG A 230 -13.05 -20.42 23.88
N ARG A 231 -13.43 -21.70 23.74
CA ARG A 231 -13.65 -22.60 24.90
C ARG A 231 -12.39 -22.82 25.75
N ARG A 232 -11.20 -22.64 25.18
CA ARG A 232 -9.91 -22.89 25.83
C ARG A 232 -9.29 -21.65 26.47
N THR A 233 -9.88 -20.49 26.24
CA THR A 233 -9.33 -19.18 26.62
C THR A 233 -10.21 -18.49 27.68
N ASN A 234 -9.78 -17.34 28.19
CA ASN A 234 -10.51 -16.59 29.23
C ASN A 234 -11.56 -15.60 28.71
N GLY A 235 -11.78 -15.53 27.39
CA GLY A 235 -12.77 -14.64 26.76
C GLY A 235 -12.25 -13.24 26.42
N ARG A 236 -11.06 -12.84 26.90
CA ARG A 236 -10.57 -11.46 26.77
C ARG A 236 -9.99 -11.18 25.39
N LYS A 237 -10.14 -9.93 24.94
CA LYS A 237 -9.78 -9.47 23.59
C LYS A 237 -8.87 -8.25 23.71
N PHE A 238 -7.68 -8.31 23.13
CA PHE A 238 -6.71 -7.23 23.24
C PHE A 238 -6.39 -6.58 21.90
N LEU A 239 -6.29 -5.25 21.93
CA LEU A 239 -5.70 -4.42 20.90
C LEU A 239 -4.22 -4.21 21.22
N VAL A 240 -3.33 -4.61 20.31
CA VAL A 240 -1.88 -4.49 20.48
C VAL A 240 -1.37 -3.31 19.66
N GLY A 241 -1.17 -2.19 20.35
CA GLY A 241 -0.75 -0.91 19.78
C GLY A 241 -1.74 -0.28 18.81
N CYS A 242 -3.02 -0.58 18.91
CA CYS A 242 -4.03 0.00 18.03
C CYS A 242 -4.56 1.35 18.51
N SER A 243 -4.23 1.84 19.71
CA SER A 243 -4.72 3.13 20.22
C SER A 243 -3.64 4.19 20.40
N ALA A 244 -2.36 3.82 20.33
CA ALA A 244 -1.26 4.61 20.86
C ALA A 244 -0.95 5.94 20.12
N ASP A 245 -1.47 6.20 18.92
CA ASP A 245 -1.12 7.44 18.19
C ASP A 245 -2.09 7.84 17.04
N TRP A 246 -3.33 7.32 17.01
CA TRP A 246 -4.24 7.64 15.91
C TRP A 246 -4.87 9.03 16.00
N HIS A 247 -4.66 9.75 17.11
CA HIS A 247 -5.22 11.09 17.30
C HIS A 247 -4.71 12.09 16.25
N GLY A 248 -3.46 11.96 15.82
CA GLY A 248 -2.88 12.79 14.77
C GLY A 248 -3.14 12.28 13.34
N TYR A 249 -3.67 11.06 13.16
CA TYR A 249 -3.75 10.44 11.84
C TYR A 249 -5.01 10.87 11.05
N VAL A 250 -4.85 11.18 9.76
CA VAL A 250 -5.91 11.73 8.90
C VAL A 250 -7.11 10.79 8.74
N LEU A 251 -6.90 9.47 8.73
CA LEU A 251 -8.00 8.50 8.67
C LEU A 251 -8.54 8.24 10.08
N ARG A 252 -9.24 9.24 10.62
CA ARG A 252 -9.87 9.14 11.95
C ARG A 252 -10.90 8.01 12.07
N SER A 253 -11.36 7.41 10.97
CA SER A 253 -12.24 6.23 11.02
C SER A 253 -11.60 5.05 11.77
N PHE A 254 -10.27 4.92 11.75
CA PHE A 254 -9.57 3.89 12.54
C PHE A 254 -9.47 4.25 14.02
N LEU A 255 -9.20 5.52 14.34
CA LEU A 255 -9.30 6.03 15.72
C LEU A 255 -10.67 5.69 16.32
N HIS A 256 -11.74 6.00 15.58
CA HIS A 256 -13.12 5.70 16.01
C HIS A 256 -13.35 4.19 16.11
N LEU A 257 -12.84 3.37 15.18
CA LEU A 257 -12.96 1.90 15.22
C LEU A 257 -12.37 1.34 16.52
N PHE A 258 -11.13 1.71 16.85
CA PHE A 258 -10.45 1.18 18.03
C PHE A 258 -11.02 1.75 19.33
N THR A 259 -11.44 3.02 19.35
CA THR A 259 -12.13 3.62 20.50
C THR A 259 -13.47 2.94 20.79
N GLU A 260 -14.24 2.62 19.74
CA GLU A 260 -15.53 1.93 19.92
C GLU A 260 -15.34 0.46 20.33
N LEU A 261 -14.30 -0.23 19.84
CA LEU A 261 -13.96 -1.59 20.29
C LEU A 261 -13.63 -1.65 21.79
N THR A 262 -12.94 -0.63 22.32
CA THR A 262 -12.61 -0.53 23.75
C THR A 262 -13.76 0.01 24.61
N SER A 263 -14.89 0.37 24.00
CA SER A 263 -16.06 0.79 24.76
C SER A 263 -16.56 -0.35 25.67
N PRO A 264 -17.18 -0.04 26.82
CA PRO A 264 -17.73 -1.06 27.71
C PRO A 264 -18.76 -2.00 27.06
N ALA A 265 -19.40 -1.56 25.97
CA ALA A 265 -20.38 -2.35 25.24
C ALA A 265 -19.74 -3.51 24.45
N VAL A 266 -18.50 -3.35 23.99
CA VAL A 266 -17.78 -4.32 23.15
C VAL A 266 -16.68 -5.02 23.94
N GLY A 267 -16.04 -4.32 24.87
CA GLY A 267 -15.19 -4.90 25.91
C GLY A 267 -13.82 -5.39 25.42
N TRP A 268 -13.24 -4.74 24.40
CA TRP A 268 -11.82 -4.94 24.08
C TRP A 268 -10.94 -4.10 25.00
N GLU A 269 -9.69 -4.53 25.18
CA GLU A 269 -8.73 -3.87 26.04
C GLU A 269 -7.48 -3.46 25.27
N ASP A 270 -6.92 -2.30 25.57
CA ASP A 270 -5.62 -1.90 25.02
C ASP A 270 -4.48 -2.56 25.79
N LEU A 271 -3.58 -3.20 25.05
CA LEU A 271 -2.34 -3.74 25.61
C LEU A 271 -1.25 -2.67 25.63
N THR A 272 -1.07 -2.04 26.79
CA THR A 272 -0.12 -0.92 26.99
C THR A 272 1.13 -1.34 27.78
N THR A 273 1.70 -2.52 27.51
CA THR A 273 2.84 -3.08 28.28
C THR A 273 4.01 -3.49 27.38
N GLN A 274 5.23 -3.08 27.74
CA GLN A 274 6.45 -3.55 27.07
C GLN A 274 6.80 -5.01 27.40
N ASP A 275 6.21 -5.57 28.45
CA ASP A 275 6.36 -6.98 28.82
C ASP A 275 4.99 -7.70 28.70
N PRO A 276 4.62 -8.17 27.49
CA PRO A 276 3.36 -8.86 27.29
C PRO A 276 3.33 -10.21 28.02
N VAL A 277 4.49 -10.86 28.19
CA VAL A 277 4.60 -12.16 28.85
C VAL A 277 4.25 -12.04 30.33
N GLY A 278 4.93 -11.13 31.05
CA GLY A 278 4.67 -10.87 32.45
C GLY A 278 3.25 -10.37 32.69
N TYR A 279 2.74 -9.52 31.79
CA TYR A 279 1.38 -8.98 31.87
C TYR A 279 0.31 -10.09 31.81
N PHE A 280 0.33 -10.95 30.79
CA PHE A 280 -0.69 -11.99 30.67
C PHE A 280 -0.56 -13.04 31.77
N TYR A 281 0.66 -13.40 32.17
CA TYR A 281 0.88 -14.34 33.28
C TYR A 281 0.32 -13.83 34.60
N ALA A 282 0.47 -12.52 34.88
CA ALA A 282 -0.06 -11.90 36.09
C ALA A 282 -1.59 -11.81 36.11
N GLN A 283 -2.23 -11.75 34.94
CA GLN A 283 -3.69 -11.61 34.84
C GLN A 283 -4.44 -12.92 34.99
N ASP A 284 -4.01 -13.97 34.29
CA ASP A 284 -4.58 -15.30 34.42
C ASP A 284 -3.49 -16.35 34.15
N PRO A 285 -2.91 -16.97 35.19
CA PRO A 285 -1.84 -17.95 35.02
C PRO A 285 -2.33 -19.28 34.39
N HIS A 286 -3.64 -19.45 34.23
CA HIS A 286 -4.25 -20.71 33.81
C HIS A 286 -4.91 -20.64 32.43
N LYS A 287 -5.26 -19.46 31.93
CA LYS A 287 -5.90 -19.31 30.61
C LYS A 287 -5.35 -18.15 29.81
N ALA A 288 -5.07 -18.45 28.54
CA ALA A 288 -4.67 -17.47 27.54
C ALA A 288 -5.84 -16.52 27.17
N PRO A 289 -5.54 -15.30 26.69
CA PRO A 289 -6.54 -14.43 26.07
C PRO A 289 -7.21 -15.10 24.87
N SER A 290 -8.43 -14.69 24.53
CA SER A 290 -9.12 -15.22 23.33
C SER A 290 -8.59 -14.61 22.04
N VAL A 291 -8.22 -13.32 22.05
CA VAL A 291 -7.82 -12.59 20.85
C VAL A 291 -6.69 -11.63 21.15
N LEU A 292 -5.69 -11.59 20.25
CA LEU A 292 -4.70 -10.51 20.15
C LEU A 292 -4.78 -9.92 18.73
N LEU A 293 -5.14 -8.64 18.61
CA LEU A 293 -5.17 -7.92 17.33
C LEU A 293 -3.98 -6.96 17.24
N PHE A 294 -3.03 -7.27 16.34
CA PHE A 294 -1.84 -6.47 16.11
C PHE A 294 -2.08 -5.42 15.02
N CYS A 295 -1.97 -4.14 15.37
CA CYS A 295 -2.04 -3.03 14.40
C CYS A 295 -0.66 -2.69 13.85
N LEU A 296 -0.22 -3.49 12.87
CA LEU A 296 1.14 -3.45 12.35
C LEU A 296 1.41 -2.21 11.49
N ASN A 297 0.39 -1.69 10.81
CA ASN A 297 0.57 -0.64 9.80
C ASN A 297 0.84 0.76 10.32
N SER A 298 0.83 0.92 11.63
CA SER A 298 0.85 2.25 12.22
C SER A 298 2.07 2.43 13.11
N PHE A 299 2.70 1.33 13.55
CA PHE A 299 3.67 1.37 14.62
C PHE A 299 4.75 0.30 14.49
N HIS A 300 6.01 0.69 14.70
CA HIS A 300 7.14 -0.22 14.83
C HIS A 300 6.99 -1.16 16.04
N TYR A 301 6.37 -0.66 17.10
CA TYR A 301 6.30 -1.36 18.38
C TYR A 301 5.48 -2.66 18.32
N PRO A 302 4.24 -2.72 17.80
CA PRO A 302 3.48 -3.96 17.63
C PRO A 302 4.17 -4.97 16.73
N MET A 303 4.87 -4.49 15.70
CA MET A 303 5.67 -5.35 14.84
C MET A 303 6.82 -5.98 15.61
N ALA A 304 7.63 -5.16 16.29
CA ALA A 304 8.72 -5.63 17.12
C ALA A 304 8.22 -6.63 18.17
N LEU A 305 7.10 -6.33 18.84
CA LEU A 305 6.47 -7.21 19.82
C LEU A 305 6.16 -8.58 19.19
N LEU A 306 5.45 -8.61 18.05
CA LEU A 306 5.08 -9.83 17.34
C LEU A 306 6.31 -10.67 16.96
N LEU A 307 7.38 -10.01 16.51
CA LEU A 307 8.61 -10.67 16.07
C LEU A 307 9.49 -11.16 17.23
N GLU A 308 9.71 -10.34 18.25
CA GLU A 308 10.57 -10.64 19.40
C GLU A 308 9.96 -11.69 20.32
N HIS A 309 8.63 -11.69 20.47
CA HIS A 309 7.89 -12.64 21.32
C HIS A 309 7.18 -13.73 20.52
N THR A 310 7.65 -14.04 19.31
CA THR A 310 7.00 -15.03 18.42
C THR A 310 6.79 -16.37 19.11
N SER A 311 7.78 -16.93 19.82
CA SER A 311 7.64 -18.24 20.48
C SER A 311 6.49 -18.24 21.49
N TYR A 312 6.43 -17.21 22.31
CA TYR A 312 5.38 -17.03 23.30
C TYR A 312 3.99 -16.89 22.65
N PHE A 313 3.86 -16.11 21.57
CA PHE A 313 2.58 -16.00 20.87
C PHE A 313 2.17 -17.31 20.19
N GLN A 314 3.10 -18.15 19.75
CA GLN A 314 2.77 -19.51 19.29
C GLN A 314 2.25 -20.40 20.43
N ASP A 315 2.79 -20.27 21.64
CA ASP A 315 2.27 -20.98 22.81
C ASP A 315 0.83 -20.53 23.14
N LEU A 316 0.57 -19.21 23.12
CA LEU A 316 -0.78 -18.67 23.29
C LEU A 316 -1.75 -19.17 22.21
N ARG A 317 -1.29 -19.25 20.96
CA ARG A 317 -2.05 -19.79 19.82
C ARG A 317 -2.39 -21.27 20.02
N ALA A 318 -1.44 -22.07 20.52
CA ALA A 318 -1.66 -23.47 20.85
C ALA A 318 -2.71 -23.65 21.98
N LEU A 319 -2.78 -22.68 22.90
CA LEU A 319 -3.80 -22.60 23.95
C LEU A 319 -5.17 -22.08 23.45
N GLY A 320 -5.29 -21.73 22.17
CA GLY A 320 -6.54 -21.30 21.54
C GLY A 320 -6.67 -19.80 21.34
N THR A 321 -5.65 -18.99 21.63
CA THR A 321 -5.66 -17.57 21.28
C THR A 321 -5.75 -17.39 19.77
N LEU A 322 -6.60 -16.48 19.30
CA LEU A 322 -6.62 -16.03 17.92
C LEU A 322 -5.62 -14.88 17.73
N LEU A 323 -4.64 -15.08 16.85
CA LEU A 323 -3.71 -14.01 16.46
C LEU A 323 -4.21 -13.34 15.19
N LEU A 324 -4.71 -12.11 15.34
CA LEU A 324 -5.18 -11.27 14.24
C LEU A 324 -4.13 -10.22 13.91
N VAL A 325 -3.94 -9.93 12.64
CA VAL A 325 -3.10 -8.84 12.15
C VAL A 325 -3.97 -7.87 11.36
N TRP A 326 -4.02 -6.62 11.80
CA TRP A 326 -4.71 -5.53 11.12
C TRP A 326 -3.80 -4.88 10.08
N ASN A 327 -4.34 -4.72 8.87
CA ASN A 327 -3.73 -4.00 7.76
C ASN A 327 -4.75 -3.01 7.15
N ASP A 328 -4.45 -1.71 7.23
CA ASP A 328 -5.23 -0.66 6.58
C ASP A 328 -4.74 -0.31 5.16
N ASP A 329 -3.49 -0.64 4.84
CA ASP A 329 -2.84 -0.36 3.57
C ASP A 329 -1.78 -1.43 3.28
N LEU A 330 -1.88 -2.04 2.09
CA LEU A 330 -0.97 -3.10 1.67
C LEU A 330 0.43 -2.55 1.35
N HIS A 331 0.54 -1.26 1.01
CA HIS A 331 1.83 -0.62 0.74
C HIS A 331 2.73 -0.52 1.98
N TYR A 332 2.16 -0.61 3.18
CA TYR A 332 2.95 -0.48 4.41
C TYR A 332 4.05 -1.54 4.52
N TYR A 333 3.80 -2.75 4.01
CA TYR A 333 4.79 -3.83 4.05
C TYR A 333 6.03 -3.56 3.22
N ASP A 334 5.98 -2.58 2.33
CA ASP A 334 7.11 -2.26 1.47
C ASP A 334 8.19 -1.46 2.25
N GLN A 335 7.88 -0.94 3.44
CA GLN A 335 8.84 -0.28 4.33
C GLN A 335 9.86 -1.22 5.00
N PHE A 336 9.69 -2.54 4.86
CA PHE A 336 10.53 -3.57 5.45
C PHE A 336 11.09 -4.48 4.36
N ASP A 337 11.98 -5.44 4.69
CA ASP A 337 12.27 -6.54 3.77
C ASP A 337 10.96 -7.30 3.53
N PRO A 338 10.31 -7.09 2.38
CA PRO A 338 8.92 -7.46 2.23
C PRO A 338 8.81 -8.99 2.26
N LEU A 339 9.76 -9.71 1.68
CA LEU A 339 9.70 -11.17 1.61
C LEU A 339 9.82 -11.82 2.98
N VAL A 340 10.81 -11.40 3.78
CA VAL A 340 11.01 -11.97 5.12
C VAL A 340 9.86 -11.60 6.04
N LEU A 341 9.46 -10.33 6.04
CA LEU A 341 8.38 -9.86 6.90
C LEU A 341 7.03 -10.47 6.52
N ARG A 342 6.69 -10.50 5.23
CA ARG A 342 5.45 -11.12 4.73
C ARG A 342 5.42 -12.60 5.10
N HIS A 343 6.51 -13.34 4.89
CA HIS A 343 6.58 -14.75 5.30
C HIS A 343 6.34 -14.90 6.81
N GLN A 344 6.97 -14.06 7.62
CA GLN A 344 6.81 -14.09 9.07
C GLN A 344 5.37 -13.77 9.51
N ILE A 345 4.72 -12.78 8.92
CA ILE A 345 3.33 -12.43 9.25
C ILE A 345 2.38 -13.53 8.79
N LEU A 346 2.51 -13.98 7.55
CA LEU A 346 1.65 -15.01 6.96
C LEU A 346 1.72 -16.32 7.73
N THR A 347 2.90 -16.75 8.16
CA THR A 347 3.05 -18.03 8.88
C THR A 347 2.69 -17.96 10.37
N ARG A 348 2.50 -16.76 10.94
CA ARG A 348 2.30 -16.56 12.38
C ARG A 348 0.91 -16.07 12.74
N ALA A 349 0.24 -15.35 11.86
CA ALA A 349 -1.14 -14.91 12.06
C ALA A 349 -2.10 -16.09 11.84
N ASP A 350 -3.21 -16.09 12.56
CA ASP A 350 -4.36 -16.93 12.21
C ASP A 350 -5.29 -16.22 11.23
N VAL A 351 -5.37 -14.89 11.32
CA VAL A 351 -6.29 -14.07 10.52
C VAL A 351 -5.61 -12.76 10.14
N LEU A 352 -5.65 -12.41 8.86
CA LEU A 352 -5.35 -11.06 8.38
C LEU A 352 -6.66 -10.30 8.22
N VAL A 353 -6.79 -9.21 8.95
CA VAL A 353 -7.93 -8.30 8.86
C VAL A 353 -7.49 -7.07 8.09
N GLY A 354 -8.27 -6.65 7.10
CA GLY A 354 -7.92 -5.42 6.42
C GLY A 354 -8.95 -4.89 5.44
N THR A 355 -8.74 -3.63 5.04
CA THR A 355 -9.62 -2.93 4.10
C THR A 355 -9.50 -3.43 2.68
N TYR A 356 -8.33 -4.00 2.35
CA TYR A 356 -7.99 -4.54 1.03
C TYR A 356 -7.68 -6.04 1.09
N ALA A 357 -8.27 -6.76 2.05
CA ALA A 357 -8.04 -8.19 2.24
C ALA A 357 -8.33 -9.02 0.96
N TYR A 358 -9.24 -8.54 0.12
CA TYR A 358 -9.58 -9.13 -1.18
C TYR A 358 -8.44 -9.09 -2.21
N GLN A 359 -7.39 -8.32 -1.97
CA GLN A 359 -6.20 -8.20 -2.83
C GLN A 359 -4.95 -8.82 -2.23
N MET A 360 -5.02 -9.38 -1.03
CA MET A 360 -3.82 -9.92 -0.38
C MET A 360 -3.17 -11.05 -1.18
N ASP A 361 -3.94 -11.90 -1.89
CA ASP A 361 -3.34 -13.03 -2.63
C ASP A 361 -2.57 -12.54 -3.83
N GLU A 362 -3.22 -11.66 -4.58
CA GLU A 362 -2.66 -10.94 -5.70
C GLU A 362 -1.41 -10.13 -5.31
N TYR A 363 -1.49 -9.36 -4.21
CA TYR A 363 -0.40 -8.49 -3.75
C TYR A 363 0.78 -9.28 -3.17
N PHE A 364 0.54 -10.41 -2.51
CA PHE A 364 1.57 -11.25 -1.90
C PHE A 364 1.87 -12.53 -2.67
N ALA A 365 1.50 -12.61 -3.95
CA ALA A 365 1.61 -13.80 -4.77
C ALA A 365 3.01 -14.44 -4.75
N SER A 366 4.07 -13.64 -4.68
CA SER A 366 5.46 -14.12 -4.61
C SER A 366 5.76 -14.96 -3.35
N VAL A 367 5.03 -14.71 -2.26
CA VAL A 367 5.17 -15.41 -0.98
C VAL A 367 4.10 -16.49 -0.85
N THR A 368 2.82 -16.15 -1.09
CA THR A 368 1.69 -17.07 -0.89
C THR A 368 1.82 -18.34 -1.73
N ARG A 369 2.35 -18.23 -2.96
CA ARG A 369 2.60 -19.38 -3.85
C ARG A 369 3.59 -20.42 -3.32
N THR A 370 4.45 -20.02 -2.38
CA THR A 370 5.47 -20.92 -1.81
C THR A 370 4.99 -21.61 -0.53
N LEU A 371 3.85 -21.16 0.02
CA LEU A 371 3.28 -21.68 1.25
C LEU A 371 2.20 -22.71 0.94
N ALA A 372 2.01 -23.69 1.83
CA ALA A 372 0.86 -24.58 1.71
C ALA A 372 -0.41 -23.81 2.12
N PRO A 373 -1.57 -24.05 1.48
CA PRO A 373 -2.81 -23.34 1.82
C PRO A 373 -3.22 -23.42 3.30
N ARG A 374 -2.90 -24.53 3.98
CA ARG A 374 -3.16 -24.72 5.42
C ARG A 374 -2.29 -23.85 6.34
N ASP A 375 -1.17 -23.35 5.82
CA ASP A 375 -0.21 -22.53 6.54
C ASP A 375 -0.46 -21.03 6.29
N LEU A 376 -1.42 -20.71 5.40
CA LEU A 376 -1.88 -19.34 5.17
C LEU A 376 -2.93 -18.94 6.21
N PRO A 377 -2.94 -17.67 6.64
CA PRO A 377 -3.95 -17.14 7.53
C PRO A 377 -5.30 -17.01 6.80
N LEU A 378 -6.40 -16.99 7.56
CA LEU A 378 -7.70 -16.57 7.03
C LEU A 378 -7.65 -15.09 6.67
N THR A 379 -8.37 -14.66 5.63
CA THR A 379 -8.52 -13.25 5.30
C THR A 379 -9.90 -12.75 5.69
N LEU A 380 -9.95 -11.72 6.53
CA LEU A 380 -11.19 -11.04 6.93
C LEU A 380 -11.22 -9.67 6.26
N TRP A 381 -12.12 -9.52 5.29
CA TRP A 381 -12.36 -8.22 4.67
C TRP A 381 -13.18 -7.34 5.62
N LEU A 382 -12.59 -6.22 6.02
CA LEU A 382 -13.29 -5.16 6.75
C LEU A 382 -13.23 -3.88 5.91
N PRO A 383 -14.16 -3.68 4.95
CA PRO A 383 -14.11 -2.58 3.96
C PRO A 383 -14.13 -1.24 4.66
N HIS A 384 -13.52 -0.19 4.08
CA HIS A 384 -13.55 1.19 4.61
C HIS A 384 -14.96 1.66 5.04
N ALA A 385 -15.05 2.66 5.92
CA ALA A 385 -16.32 3.17 6.44
C ALA A 385 -16.23 4.67 6.76
N ALA A 386 -17.39 5.31 6.82
CA ALA A 386 -17.51 6.68 7.28
C ALA A 386 -17.41 6.76 8.81
N GLY A 387 -16.54 7.65 9.30
CA GLY A 387 -16.46 8.00 10.72
C GLY A 387 -17.63 8.90 11.16
N PRO A 388 -17.89 9.01 12.47
CA PRO A 388 -18.91 9.90 13.02
C PRO A 388 -18.72 11.38 12.63
N ASP A 389 -17.50 11.82 12.34
CA ASP A 389 -17.22 13.19 11.88
C ASP A 389 -17.99 13.54 10.59
N PHE A 390 -18.23 12.56 9.70
CA PHE A 390 -18.96 12.76 8.45
C PHE A 390 -20.49 12.77 8.61
N THR A 391 -20.99 12.39 9.79
CA THR A 391 -22.44 12.41 10.08
C THR A 391 -22.82 13.49 11.07
N ARG A 392 -21.92 13.89 11.99
CA ARG A 392 -22.12 15.04 12.89
C ARG A 392 -22.23 16.34 12.10
N ALA A 393 -21.27 16.62 11.21
CA ALA A 393 -21.30 17.80 10.34
C ALA A 393 -22.47 17.80 9.33
N ALA A 394 -23.02 16.61 9.03
CA ALA A 394 -24.10 16.39 8.08
C ALA A 394 -25.35 15.77 8.76
N ALA A 395 -25.74 16.32 9.91
CA ALA A 395 -26.93 15.87 10.64
C ALA A 395 -28.17 15.86 9.71
N SER A 396 -28.29 16.86 8.83
CA SER A 396 -29.32 16.94 7.79
C SER A 396 -28.74 16.90 6.37
N PHE A 397 -29.50 16.28 5.47
CA PHE A 397 -29.21 16.26 4.04
C PHE A 397 -29.25 17.69 3.47
N ASN A 398 -28.29 18.04 2.60
CA ASN A 398 -28.28 19.33 1.93
C ASN A 398 -29.11 19.27 0.64
N ASP A 399 -30.27 19.93 0.66
CA ASP A 399 -31.21 20.04 -0.47
C ASP A 399 -30.76 21.07 -1.52
N HIS A 400 -29.86 21.99 -1.16
CA HIS A 400 -29.39 23.08 -2.01
C HIS A 400 -27.85 23.11 -2.14
N PRO A 401 -27.19 22.00 -2.53
CA PRO A 401 -25.76 22.02 -2.74
C PRO A 401 -25.36 22.87 -3.94
N ILE A 402 -24.12 23.33 -3.91
CA ILE A 402 -23.41 23.94 -5.03
C ILE A 402 -23.43 22.96 -6.21
N ASN A 403 -23.83 23.45 -7.39
CA ASN A 403 -23.86 22.66 -8.62
C ASN A 403 -22.44 22.47 -9.21
N LYS A 404 -21.58 21.78 -8.47
CA LYS A 404 -20.21 21.42 -8.85
C LYS A 404 -19.83 20.06 -8.29
N LEU A 405 -18.77 19.48 -8.85
CA LEU A 405 -18.07 18.33 -8.27
C LEU A 405 -16.93 18.83 -7.37
N LEU A 406 -16.67 18.11 -6.28
CA LEU A 406 -15.46 18.29 -5.47
C LEU A 406 -14.49 17.14 -5.74
N LEU A 407 -13.32 17.44 -6.30
CA LEU A 407 -12.20 16.50 -6.39
C LEU A 407 -11.35 16.60 -5.13
N ALA A 408 -11.36 15.54 -4.30
CA ALA A 408 -10.65 15.53 -3.02
C ALA A 408 -9.55 14.46 -2.96
N GLY A 409 -8.40 14.82 -2.38
CA GLY A 409 -7.33 13.88 -2.00
C GLY A 409 -5.98 14.14 -2.66
N ALA A 410 -5.10 13.13 -2.63
CA ALA A 410 -3.75 13.23 -3.16
C ALA A 410 -3.74 13.09 -4.70
N HIS A 411 -3.08 14.00 -5.41
CA HIS A 411 -3.05 14.10 -6.88
C HIS A 411 -1.74 13.58 -7.50
N GLY A 412 -1.02 12.73 -6.78
CA GLY A 412 0.25 12.17 -7.26
C GLY A 412 0.02 11.26 -8.47
N ALA A 413 0.66 11.58 -9.60
CA ALA A 413 0.49 10.86 -10.86
C ALA A 413 1.03 9.42 -10.86
N ASN A 414 1.83 9.05 -9.85
CA ASN A 414 2.35 7.69 -9.69
C ASN A 414 1.23 6.76 -9.19
N TRP A 415 0.60 7.13 -8.08
CA TRP A 415 -0.41 6.30 -7.40
C TRP A 415 -1.84 6.56 -7.90
N TYR A 416 -2.11 7.76 -8.40
CA TYR A 416 -3.42 8.24 -8.79
C TYR A 416 -3.39 8.96 -10.16
N PRO A 417 -2.95 8.30 -11.25
CA PRO A 417 -2.86 8.93 -12.56
C PRO A 417 -4.19 9.51 -13.04
N LEU A 418 -5.30 8.80 -12.82
CA LEU A 418 -6.63 9.28 -13.18
C LEU A 418 -7.06 10.50 -12.35
N ARG A 419 -6.72 10.53 -11.06
CA ARG A 419 -7.01 11.70 -10.21
C ARG A 419 -6.15 12.90 -10.58
N HIS A 420 -4.90 12.66 -10.93
CA HIS A 420 -4.00 13.69 -11.45
C HIS A 420 -4.57 14.31 -12.73
N TRP A 421 -5.03 13.47 -13.66
CA TRP A 421 -5.72 13.92 -14.87
C TRP A 421 -6.99 14.72 -14.56
N LEU A 422 -7.82 14.29 -13.61
CA LEU A 422 -9.00 15.06 -13.18
C LEU A 422 -8.62 16.43 -12.60
N GLY A 423 -7.47 16.53 -11.93
CA GLY A 423 -6.92 17.81 -11.48
C GLY A 423 -6.57 18.73 -12.65
N GLN A 424 -5.94 18.21 -13.70
CA GLN A 424 -5.65 18.96 -14.92
C GLN A 424 -6.92 19.35 -15.69
N TYR A 425 -7.89 18.42 -15.77
CA TYR A 425 -9.21 18.70 -16.34
C TYR A 425 -9.88 19.87 -15.61
N GLN A 426 -9.82 19.88 -14.28
CA GLN A 426 -10.39 20.95 -13.46
C GLN A 426 -9.78 22.33 -13.77
N GLU A 427 -8.49 22.42 -14.12
CA GLU A 427 -7.85 23.71 -14.45
C GLU A 427 -8.55 24.43 -15.62
N HIS A 428 -9.09 23.67 -16.56
CA HIS A 428 -9.83 24.15 -17.73
C HIS A 428 -11.36 24.14 -17.56
N HIS A 429 -11.87 23.55 -16.48
CA HIS A 429 -13.31 23.34 -16.21
C HIS A 429 -13.69 23.76 -14.77
N ARG A 430 -13.20 24.91 -14.32
CA ARG A 430 -13.39 25.42 -12.95
C ARG A 430 -14.86 25.71 -12.61
N GLU A 431 -15.70 25.91 -13.61
CA GLU A 431 -17.14 26.06 -13.48
C GLU A 431 -17.84 24.75 -13.10
N GLN A 432 -17.24 23.60 -13.40
CA GLN A 432 -17.80 22.27 -13.15
C GLN A 432 -17.24 21.62 -11.88
N MET A 433 -15.98 21.89 -11.57
CA MET A 433 -15.26 21.17 -10.53
C MET A 433 -14.37 22.10 -9.71
N ASP A 434 -14.34 21.86 -8.40
CA ASP A 434 -13.37 22.46 -7.48
C ASP A 434 -12.47 21.37 -6.89
N VAL A 435 -11.28 21.78 -6.42
CA VAL A 435 -10.28 20.88 -5.84
C VAL A 435 -10.15 21.14 -4.34
N TYR A 436 -10.18 20.08 -3.55
CA TYR A 436 -9.80 20.10 -2.14
C TYR A 436 -8.53 19.28 -1.93
N HIS A 437 -7.42 19.97 -1.69
CA HIS A 437 -6.12 19.34 -1.53
C HIS A 437 -6.04 18.49 -0.26
N HIS A 438 -5.28 17.39 -0.33
CA HIS A 438 -5.01 16.53 0.81
C HIS A 438 -4.25 17.31 1.90
N ALA A 439 -4.77 17.32 3.14
CA ALA A 439 -4.14 18.01 4.27
C ALA A 439 -2.86 17.34 4.81
N GLY A 440 -2.47 16.19 4.22
CA GLY A 440 -1.40 15.32 4.73
C GLY A 440 -1.95 14.22 5.64
N TYR A 441 -1.07 13.32 6.10
CA TYR A 441 -1.46 12.23 7.01
C TYR A 441 -1.51 12.64 8.47
N TYR A 442 -0.84 13.74 8.83
CA TYR A 442 -0.83 14.29 10.19
C TYR A 442 -1.29 15.75 10.20
N PRO A 443 -2.55 16.01 9.84
CA PRO A 443 -3.06 17.36 9.80
C PRO A 443 -3.43 17.85 11.22
N PRO A 444 -3.55 19.16 11.45
CA PRO A 444 -4.06 19.71 12.70
C PRO A 444 -5.45 19.14 13.06
N ASP A 445 -5.80 19.18 14.35
CA ASP A 445 -7.11 18.75 14.86
C ASP A 445 -8.27 19.36 14.05
N ASN A 446 -9.38 18.63 13.93
CA ASN A 446 -10.65 18.97 13.24
C ASN A 446 -10.72 18.89 11.69
N GLN A 447 -9.62 18.61 11.00
CA GLN A 447 -9.58 18.67 9.53
C GLN A 447 -10.56 17.70 8.84
N THR A 448 -10.87 16.56 9.45
CA THR A 448 -11.91 15.64 8.96
C THR A 448 -13.30 16.26 8.96
N GLU A 449 -13.64 17.06 9.99
CA GLU A 449 -14.95 17.71 10.11
C GLU A 449 -15.08 18.88 9.13
N VAL A 450 -13.99 19.64 8.97
CA VAL A 450 -13.89 20.69 7.93
C VAL A 450 -14.08 20.05 6.55
N PHE A 451 -13.36 18.97 6.25
CA PHE A 451 -13.50 18.25 4.99
C PHE A 451 -14.93 17.72 4.77
N ALA A 452 -15.57 17.16 5.80
CA ALA A 452 -16.97 16.73 5.73
C ALA A 452 -17.93 17.90 5.41
N THR A 453 -17.67 19.07 5.97
CA THR A 453 -18.44 20.30 5.69
C THR A 453 -18.27 20.74 4.23
N TYR A 454 -17.04 20.70 3.70
CA TYR A 454 -16.79 20.94 2.28
C TYR A 454 -17.57 19.96 1.43
N LEU A 455 -17.43 18.64 1.63
CA LEU A 455 -18.16 17.63 0.86
C LEU A 455 -19.67 17.88 0.84
N ARG A 456 -20.28 18.14 2.01
CA ARG A 456 -21.71 18.42 2.15
C ARG A 456 -22.18 19.62 1.32
N ALA A 457 -21.33 20.61 1.10
CA ALA A 457 -21.67 21.81 0.34
C ALA A 457 -21.82 21.53 -1.17
N TYR A 458 -21.19 20.48 -1.71
CA TYR A 458 -21.19 20.18 -3.14
C TYR A 458 -22.26 19.15 -3.51
N ARG A 459 -22.70 19.19 -4.77
CA ARG A 459 -23.67 18.23 -5.30
C ARG A 459 -23.06 16.83 -5.32
N ALA A 460 -21.79 16.75 -5.67
CA ALA A 460 -21.08 15.50 -5.86
C ALA A 460 -19.64 15.61 -5.39
N GLY A 461 -19.11 14.54 -4.82
CA GLY A 461 -17.69 14.32 -4.68
C GLY A 461 -17.23 13.33 -5.75
N ILE A 462 -16.16 13.66 -6.47
CA ILE A 462 -15.52 12.75 -7.41
C ILE A 462 -14.24 12.21 -6.81
N THR A 463 -14.07 10.90 -6.89
CA THR A 463 -12.84 10.24 -6.51
C THR A 463 -12.47 9.17 -7.52
N THR A 464 -11.25 8.67 -7.38
CA THR A 464 -10.75 7.58 -8.20
C THR A 464 -10.12 6.56 -7.29
N THR A 465 -10.05 5.35 -7.78
CA THR A 465 -9.28 4.29 -7.14
C THR A 465 -7.80 4.49 -7.43
N LEU A 466 -6.96 3.83 -6.63
CA LEU A 466 -5.53 3.71 -6.92
C LEU A 466 -5.34 2.83 -8.17
N LEU A 467 -4.09 2.71 -8.62
CA LEU A 467 -3.68 1.70 -9.61
C LEU A 467 -4.21 0.30 -9.31
N PHE A 468 -4.27 -0.02 -8.01
CA PHE A 468 -4.76 -1.28 -7.50
C PHE A 468 -6.27 -1.32 -7.25
N GLN A 469 -7.08 -0.38 -7.73
CA GLN A 469 -8.54 -0.44 -7.59
C GLN A 469 -9.03 -0.60 -6.13
N TYR A 470 -8.34 0.05 -5.20
CA TYR A 470 -8.69 0.04 -3.78
C TYR A 470 -10.06 0.68 -3.53
N VAL A 471 -10.88 0.02 -2.71
CA VAL A 471 -12.11 0.57 -2.13
C VAL A 471 -11.72 1.49 -0.98
N ILE A 472 -11.32 2.72 -1.31
CA ILE A 472 -10.83 3.72 -0.36
C ILE A 472 -11.93 4.35 0.52
N ALA A 473 -11.53 4.95 1.65
CA ALA A 473 -12.43 5.66 2.59
C ALA A 473 -13.41 6.64 1.92
N LYS A 474 -12.97 7.39 0.91
CA LYS A 474 -13.78 8.41 0.22
C LYS A 474 -15.06 7.85 -0.41
N LEU A 475 -15.10 6.56 -0.76
CA LEU A 475 -16.30 5.90 -1.28
C LEU A 475 -17.44 5.86 -0.24
N PHE A 476 -17.13 6.00 1.05
CA PHE A 476 -18.11 6.04 2.13
C PHE A 476 -18.24 7.45 2.72
N GLU A 477 -17.13 8.18 2.83
CA GLU A 477 -17.12 9.56 3.35
C GLU A 477 -17.98 10.50 2.51
N ILE A 478 -17.85 10.46 1.17
CA ILE A 478 -18.63 11.31 0.26
C ILE A 478 -20.14 11.11 0.45
N PRO A 479 -20.70 9.90 0.28
CA PRO A 479 -22.13 9.68 0.45
C PRO A 479 -22.61 9.91 1.89
N ALA A 480 -21.80 9.65 2.92
CA ALA A 480 -22.17 9.90 4.31
C ALA A 480 -22.52 11.38 4.60
N THR A 481 -21.95 12.31 3.83
CA THR A 481 -22.25 13.76 3.93
C THR A 481 -23.48 14.20 3.14
N GLY A 482 -24.06 13.33 2.30
CA GLY A 482 -25.15 13.64 1.39
C GLY A 482 -24.71 14.12 0.00
N ALA A 483 -23.41 14.16 -0.29
CA ALA A 483 -22.89 14.39 -1.64
C ALA A 483 -23.03 13.12 -2.50
N LEU A 484 -23.22 13.28 -3.81
CA LEU A 484 -23.21 12.14 -4.74
C LEU A 484 -21.78 11.59 -4.84
N LEU A 485 -21.62 10.28 -4.70
CA LEU A 485 -20.37 9.62 -5.08
C LEU A 485 -20.27 9.48 -6.59
N VAL A 486 -19.20 10.00 -7.18
CA VAL A 486 -18.80 9.77 -8.58
C VAL A 486 -17.44 9.06 -8.59
N VAL A 487 -17.36 7.86 -9.16
CA VAL A 487 -16.15 7.03 -9.12
C VAL A 487 -15.98 6.19 -10.40
N ASN A 488 -14.75 5.79 -10.73
CA ASN A 488 -14.47 4.93 -11.88
C ASN A 488 -15.15 3.57 -11.72
N ARG A 489 -15.73 3.04 -12.80
CA ARG A 489 -16.57 1.84 -12.77
C ARG A 489 -15.81 0.54 -12.46
N ASP A 490 -14.47 0.56 -12.46
CA ASP A 490 -13.64 -0.62 -12.19
C ASP A 490 -13.93 -1.27 -10.82
N VAL A 491 -14.37 -0.48 -9.81
CA VAL A 491 -14.72 -1.00 -8.48
C VAL A 491 -16.18 -1.39 -8.30
N ALA A 492 -16.99 -1.36 -9.37
CA ALA A 492 -18.41 -1.69 -9.28
C ALA A 492 -18.70 -3.07 -8.68
N PRO A 493 -17.96 -4.16 -8.98
CA PRO A 493 -18.21 -5.47 -8.36
C PRO A 493 -18.02 -5.45 -6.84
N LEU A 494 -16.99 -4.75 -6.35
CA LEU A 494 -16.74 -4.61 -4.91
C LEU A 494 -17.80 -3.74 -4.24
N LEU A 495 -18.22 -2.65 -4.88
CA LEU A 495 -19.29 -1.79 -4.37
C LEU A 495 -20.63 -2.54 -4.32
N ALA A 496 -20.92 -3.38 -5.30
CA ALA A 496 -22.12 -4.22 -5.31
C ALA A 496 -22.12 -5.24 -4.15
N ALA A 497 -20.96 -5.84 -3.82
CA ALA A 497 -20.82 -6.70 -2.65
C ALA A 497 -21.07 -5.98 -1.32
N LEU A 498 -20.97 -4.65 -1.31
CA LEU A 498 -21.29 -3.77 -0.19
C LEU A 498 -22.71 -3.18 -0.28
N GLY A 499 -23.53 -3.61 -1.25
CA GLY A 499 -24.88 -3.12 -1.48
C GLY A 499 -24.97 -1.77 -2.21
N LEU A 500 -23.83 -1.18 -2.63
CA LEU A 500 -23.82 0.03 -3.45
C LEU A 500 -24.01 -0.34 -4.93
N VAL A 501 -25.01 0.26 -5.59
CA VAL A 501 -25.40 -0.07 -6.97
C VAL A 501 -25.29 1.19 -7.83
N ASP A 502 -24.62 1.09 -8.97
CA ASP A 502 -24.45 2.18 -9.94
C ASP A 502 -25.83 2.68 -10.41
N GLY A 503 -26.01 4.00 -10.53
CA GLY A 503 -27.28 4.65 -10.86
C GLY A 503 -28.34 4.62 -9.75
N THR A 504 -28.05 4.00 -8.60
CA THR A 504 -28.94 3.94 -7.43
C THR A 504 -28.32 4.61 -6.21
N HIS A 505 -27.07 4.25 -5.87
CA HIS A 505 -26.37 4.77 -4.69
C HIS A 505 -25.19 5.69 -5.06
N TYR A 506 -24.66 5.54 -6.27
CA TYR A 506 -23.55 6.33 -6.79
C TYR A 506 -23.64 6.42 -8.32
N VAL A 507 -22.74 7.16 -8.96
CA VAL A 507 -22.58 7.20 -10.42
C VAL A 507 -21.19 6.74 -10.81
N GLY A 508 -21.12 5.65 -11.57
CA GLY A 508 -19.91 5.11 -12.15
C GLY A 508 -19.54 5.81 -13.46
N PHE A 509 -18.27 6.17 -13.63
CA PHE A 509 -17.76 6.72 -14.89
C PHE A 509 -16.74 5.79 -15.57
N ASP A 510 -16.65 5.89 -16.89
CA ASP A 510 -15.61 5.23 -17.66
C ASP A 510 -14.28 5.97 -17.48
N ARG A 511 -13.25 5.29 -16.99
CA ARG A 511 -11.93 5.91 -16.81
C ARG A 511 -11.26 6.31 -18.14
N ALA A 512 -11.68 5.75 -19.27
CA ALA A 512 -11.22 6.15 -20.59
C ALA A 512 -11.87 7.46 -21.06
N ASP A 513 -13.06 7.78 -20.55
CA ASP A 513 -13.76 9.03 -20.82
C ASP A 513 -14.64 9.46 -19.63
N PRO A 514 -14.07 10.17 -18.62
CA PRO A 514 -14.83 10.60 -17.44
C PRO A 514 -15.82 11.75 -17.71
N ALA A 515 -15.62 12.53 -18.78
CA ALA A 515 -16.31 13.79 -19.02
C ALA A 515 -17.84 13.67 -19.20
N PRO A 516 -18.38 12.63 -19.88
CA PRO A 516 -19.82 12.41 -19.98
C PRO A 516 -20.52 12.29 -18.63
N ALA A 517 -19.92 11.58 -17.67
CA ALA A 517 -20.51 11.41 -16.34
C ALA A 517 -20.49 12.73 -15.55
N ILE A 518 -19.39 13.49 -15.62
CA ILE A 518 -19.26 14.83 -15.03
C ILE A 518 -20.38 15.75 -15.56
N THR A 519 -20.53 15.80 -16.89
CA THR A 519 -21.55 16.61 -17.55
C THR A 519 -22.96 16.20 -17.12
N TRP A 520 -23.24 14.89 -17.13
CA TRP A 520 -24.55 14.36 -16.76
C TRP A 520 -24.95 14.70 -15.32
N VAL A 521 -24.02 14.63 -14.36
CA VAL A 521 -24.26 14.95 -12.94
C VAL A 521 -24.60 16.44 -12.73
N LEU A 522 -24.00 17.32 -13.54
CA LEU A 522 -24.15 18.77 -13.43
C LEU A 522 -25.34 19.33 -14.21
N ASP A 523 -25.80 18.60 -15.22
CA ASP A 523 -26.94 18.99 -16.05
C ASP A 523 -28.20 19.26 -15.18
N PRO A 524 -28.77 20.47 -15.24
CA PRO A 524 -30.02 20.81 -14.55
C PRO A 524 -31.17 19.84 -14.87
N ALA A 525 -31.24 19.27 -16.09
CA ALA A 525 -32.28 18.33 -16.48
C ALA A 525 -32.23 17.01 -15.67
N ASN A 526 -31.04 16.63 -15.20
CA ASN A 526 -30.85 15.40 -14.41
C ASN A 526 -30.95 15.63 -12.91
N ARG A 527 -31.19 16.87 -12.45
CA ARG A 527 -31.12 17.23 -11.03
C ARG A 527 -31.96 16.35 -10.12
N ALA A 528 -33.22 16.10 -10.48
CA ALA A 528 -34.12 15.29 -9.66
C ALA A 528 -33.63 13.84 -9.52
N LEU A 529 -33.10 13.28 -10.60
CA LEU A 529 -32.52 11.95 -10.63
C LEU A 529 -31.23 11.88 -9.80
N VAL A 530 -30.33 12.84 -9.97
CA VAL A 530 -29.10 12.97 -9.19
C VAL A 530 -29.40 13.08 -7.69
N ASP A 531 -30.36 13.92 -7.30
CA ASP A 531 -30.73 14.08 -5.89
C ASP A 531 -31.34 12.81 -5.29
N ARG A 532 -32.08 12.02 -6.09
CA ARG A 532 -32.56 10.71 -5.66
C ARG A 532 -31.41 9.76 -5.36
N ILE A 533 -30.42 9.67 -6.27
CA ILE A 533 -29.24 8.80 -6.09
C ILE A 533 -28.43 9.25 -4.86
N ARG A 534 -28.23 10.55 -4.69
CA ARG A 534 -27.58 11.15 -3.50
C ARG A 534 -28.22 10.72 -2.20
N ARG A 535 -29.55 10.84 -2.10
CA ARG A 535 -30.28 10.47 -0.88
C ARG A 535 -30.18 8.97 -0.61
N ALA A 536 -30.31 8.13 -1.64
CA ALA A 536 -30.21 6.69 -1.49
C ALA A 536 -28.79 6.27 -1.02
N GLY A 537 -27.74 6.82 -1.63
CA GLY A 537 -26.36 6.58 -1.20
C GLY A 537 -26.10 7.04 0.25
N TRP A 538 -26.60 8.21 0.62
CA TRP A 538 -26.52 8.76 1.98
C TRP A 538 -27.22 7.87 3.02
N GLN A 539 -28.45 7.44 2.73
CA GLN A 539 -29.21 6.54 3.60
C GLN A 539 -28.49 5.21 3.79
N LEU A 540 -28.06 4.58 2.69
CA LEU A 540 -27.39 3.29 2.72
C LEU A 540 -26.12 3.34 3.56
N VAL A 541 -25.24 4.32 3.31
CA VAL A 541 -23.96 4.41 4.01
C VAL A 541 -24.16 4.69 5.50
N ARG A 542 -25.09 5.56 5.87
CA ARG A 542 -25.39 5.80 7.29
C ARG A 542 -26.01 4.59 7.98
N ALA A 543 -26.76 3.77 7.25
CA ALA A 543 -27.42 2.58 7.78
C ALA A 543 -26.52 1.33 7.85
N GLN A 544 -25.44 1.27 7.06
CA GLN A 544 -24.68 0.02 6.89
C GLN A 544 -23.15 0.19 6.87
N HIS A 545 -22.63 1.39 6.59
CA HIS A 545 -21.20 1.62 6.34
C HIS A 545 -20.59 2.71 7.23
N MET A 546 -21.14 2.87 8.43
CA MET A 546 -20.51 3.59 9.55
C MET A 546 -19.50 2.73 10.29
N VAL A 547 -18.53 3.37 10.98
CA VAL A 547 -17.54 2.69 11.82
C VAL A 547 -18.16 1.68 12.81
N ALA A 548 -19.28 2.01 13.45
CA ALA A 548 -19.99 1.10 14.35
C ALA A 548 -20.35 -0.26 13.72
N HIS A 549 -20.68 -0.30 12.42
CA HIS A 549 -20.96 -1.56 11.72
C HIS A 549 -19.70 -2.41 11.53
N ARG A 550 -18.52 -1.79 11.44
CA ARG A 550 -17.24 -2.51 11.40
C ARG A 550 -16.86 -3.06 12.76
N VAL A 551 -17.07 -2.29 13.82
CA VAL A 551 -16.90 -2.73 15.21
C VAL A 551 -17.72 -3.99 15.42
N HIS A 552 -19.00 -3.94 15.05
CA HIS A 552 -19.89 -5.10 15.11
C HIS A 552 -19.40 -6.27 14.24
N ALA A 553 -19.00 -6.03 13.00
CA ALA A 553 -18.52 -7.08 12.10
C ALA A 553 -17.27 -7.80 12.62
N LEU A 554 -16.29 -7.04 13.12
CA LEU A 554 -15.07 -7.60 13.69
C LEU A 554 -15.37 -8.36 14.98
N ASP A 555 -16.20 -7.80 15.85
CA ASP A 555 -16.58 -8.45 17.10
C ASP A 555 -17.35 -9.75 16.86
N LEU A 556 -18.29 -9.75 15.91
CA LEU A 556 -19.06 -10.92 15.50
C LEU A 556 -18.16 -12.00 14.90
N PHE A 557 -17.13 -11.62 14.14
CA PHE A 557 -16.16 -12.58 13.65
C PHE A 557 -15.36 -13.23 14.78
N VAL A 558 -14.82 -12.44 15.73
CA VAL A 558 -13.98 -13.02 16.80
C VAL A 558 -14.79 -13.78 17.84
N THR A 559 -16.09 -13.49 17.97
CA THR A 559 -16.98 -14.19 18.89
C THR A 559 -17.59 -15.44 18.25
N ASP A 560 -18.14 -15.30 17.04
CA ASP A 560 -18.97 -16.35 16.43
C ASP A 560 -18.36 -16.94 15.15
N GLY A 561 -17.21 -16.44 14.69
CA GLY A 561 -16.58 -16.81 13.42
C GLY A 561 -17.40 -16.42 12.19
N ARG A 562 -18.31 -15.44 12.32
CA ARG A 562 -19.16 -14.96 11.23
C ARG A 562 -18.57 -13.71 10.59
N ALA A 563 -18.17 -13.81 9.32
CA ALA A 563 -17.80 -12.66 8.51
C ALA A 563 -19.05 -11.99 7.92
N LEU A 564 -19.21 -10.68 8.14
CA LEU A 564 -20.33 -9.90 7.60
C LEU A 564 -20.08 -9.39 6.17
N TYR A 565 -18.81 -9.17 5.81
CA TYR A 565 -18.43 -8.70 4.49
C TYR A 565 -17.69 -9.80 3.74
N ASN A 566 -18.07 -10.00 2.49
CA ASN A 566 -17.43 -10.97 1.60
C ASN A 566 -17.14 -10.27 0.28
N ALA A 567 -15.90 -10.33 -0.18
CA ALA A 567 -15.58 -9.86 -1.51
C ALA A 567 -16.09 -10.86 -2.54
N PRO A 568 -16.43 -10.42 -3.77
CA PRO A 568 -16.76 -11.34 -4.85
C PRO A 568 -15.60 -12.30 -5.05
N ALA A 569 -15.87 -13.61 -5.04
CA ALA A 569 -14.84 -14.64 -5.17
C ALA A 569 -14.17 -14.62 -6.56
N ASP A 570 -14.86 -14.06 -7.55
CA ASP A 570 -14.42 -13.87 -8.93
C ASP A 570 -13.84 -12.46 -9.19
N TYR A 571 -13.70 -11.63 -8.14
CA TYR A 571 -13.06 -10.34 -8.31
C TYR A 571 -11.57 -10.53 -8.62
N ALA A 572 -11.15 -9.97 -9.75
CA ALA A 572 -9.75 -9.87 -10.14
C ALA A 572 -9.43 -8.41 -10.42
N LEU A 573 -8.19 -8.00 -10.13
CA LEU A 573 -7.75 -6.65 -10.50
C LEU A 573 -7.81 -6.49 -12.02
N ALA A 574 -8.69 -5.60 -12.51
CA ALA A 574 -8.65 -5.22 -13.91
C ALA A 574 -7.37 -4.45 -14.19
N SER A 575 -6.78 -4.58 -15.39
CA SER A 575 -5.64 -3.75 -15.76
C SER A 575 -5.99 -2.28 -15.54
N PRO A 576 -5.14 -1.43 -14.92
CA PRO A 576 -5.35 0.02 -14.86
C PRO A 576 -5.29 0.70 -16.26
N CYS A 577 -4.96 -0.08 -17.30
CA CYS A 577 -4.87 0.35 -18.69
C CYS A 577 -6.01 -0.23 -19.56
N PRO A 578 -6.44 0.49 -20.61
CA PRO A 578 -6.15 1.90 -20.87
C PRO A 578 -6.98 2.81 -19.94
N SER A 579 -6.55 4.06 -19.79
CA SER A 579 -7.34 5.13 -19.17
C SER A 579 -7.10 6.45 -19.90
N VAL A 580 -7.92 7.48 -19.64
CA VAL A 580 -7.71 8.81 -20.23
C VAL A 580 -6.33 9.40 -19.86
N ALA A 581 -5.82 9.05 -18.68
CA ALA A 581 -4.49 9.46 -18.22
C ALA A 581 -3.36 8.69 -18.91
N LEU A 582 -3.64 7.46 -19.37
CA LEU A 582 -2.68 6.54 -19.98
C LEU A 582 -3.36 5.79 -21.15
N PRO A 583 -3.50 6.45 -22.32
CA PRO A 583 -4.34 5.95 -23.41
C PRO A 583 -3.69 4.82 -24.22
N ASP A 584 -2.35 4.81 -24.31
CA ASP A 584 -1.61 3.76 -25.00
C ASP A 584 -1.47 2.54 -24.07
N ALA A 585 -2.13 1.43 -24.40
CA ALA A 585 -2.20 0.27 -23.52
C ALA A 585 -0.82 -0.35 -23.26
N ASP A 586 0.02 -0.47 -24.28
CA ASP A 586 1.36 -1.07 -24.15
C ASP A 586 2.31 -0.18 -23.34
N ALA A 587 2.36 1.12 -23.61
CA ALA A 587 3.16 2.07 -22.82
C ALA A 587 2.64 2.20 -21.39
N CYS A 588 1.33 2.14 -21.19
CA CYS A 588 0.68 2.12 -19.88
C CYS A 588 1.07 0.86 -19.10
N GLU A 589 0.96 -0.32 -19.72
CA GLU A 589 1.36 -1.60 -19.13
C GLU A 589 2.85 -1.63 -18.84
N LYS A 590 3.70 -1.16 -19.77
CA LYS A 590 5.16 -1.04 -19.55
C LYS A 590 5.49 -0.07 -18.44
N ARG A 591 4.77 1.04 -18.34
CA ARG A 591 4.93 2.00 -17.25
C ARG A 591 4.57 1.34 -15.93
N PHE A 592 3.45 0.63 -15.83
CA PHE A 592 3.08 -0.08 -14.60
C PHE A 592 4.03 -1.22 -14.28
N ALA A 593 4.48 -1.99 -15.26
CA ALA A 593 5.47 -3.03 -15.05
C ALA A 593 6.81 -2.45 -14.56
N ARG A 594 7.25 -1.31 -15.11
CA ARG A 594 8.47 -0.62 -14.66
C ARG A 594 8.29 -0.01 -13.28
N GLU A 595 7.18 0.70 -13.06
CA GLU A 595 6.92 1.41 -11.80
C GLU A 595 6.66 0.46 -10.63
N ALA A 596 6.07 -0.71 -10.92
CA ALA A 596 5.90 -1.75 -9.93
C ALA A 596 7.16 -2.55 -9.61
N VAL A 597 8.23 -2.36 -10.38
CA VAL A 597 9.52 -3.02 -10.22
C VAL A 597 10.57 -2.03 -9.69
N TYR A 598 10.18 -0.89 -9.09
CA TYR A 598 11.14 -0.03 -8.39
C TYR A 598 11.63 -0.66 -7.07
N LYS A 599 12.35 -1.77 -7.22
CA LYS A 599 13.46 -2.20 -6.37
C LYS A 599 14.52 -1.14 -6.50
N CYS A 600 14.47 -0.20 -5.59
CA CYS A 600 15.68 0.44 -5.15
C CYS A 600 16.45 -0.65 -4.38
N ASP A 601 17.28 -1.46 -5.04
CA ASP A 601 18.24 -2.25 -4.27
C ASP A 601 19.15 -1.27 -3.51
N ARG A 602 19.65 -1.70 -2.36
CA ARG A 602 20.41 -0.86 -1.42
C ARG A 602 21.61 -0.12 -2.05
N TRP A 603 21.96 -0.46 -3.28
CA TRP A 603 23.05 0.04 -4.09
C TRP A 603 22.48 0.72 -5.34
N PHE A 604 22.87 1.98 -5.61
CA PHE A 604 22.59 2.69 -6.87
C PHE A 604 21.18 3.29 -7.09
N CYS A 605 20.36 3.37 -6.04
CA CYS A 605 19.08 4.08 -6.01
C CYS A 605 19.08 5.48 -6.64
N GLY A 606 20.04 6.30 -6.24
CA GLY A 606 20.19 7.63 -6.76
C GLY A 606 20.55 7.59 -8.24
N ALA A 607 21.38 6.64 -8.66
CA ALA A 607 21.73 6.51 -10.07
C ALA A 607 20.53 6.09 -10.93
N HIS A 608 19.75 5.11 -10.48
CA HIS A 608 18.51 4.70 -11.16
C HIS A 608 17.49 5.84 -11.24
N SER A 609 17.32 6.63 -10.18
CA SER A 609 16.40 7.77 -10.17
C SER A 609 16.77 8.89 -11.14
N VAL A 610 18.06 9.03 -11.46
CA VAL A 610 18.56 10.06 -12.38
C VAL A 610 18.57 9.53 -13.82
N LEU A 611 18.86 8.24 -14.01
CA LEU A 611 18.99 7.63 -15.33
C LEU A 611 17.66 7.21 -15.97
N GLY A 612 16.56 7.10 -15.20
CA GLY A 612 15.21 6.93 -15.73
C GLY A 612 15.03 5.73 -16.68
N VAL A 613 15.79 4.65 -16.44
CA VAL A 613 15.71 3.39 -17.22
C VAL A 613 14.54 2.56 -16.75
#